data_AF-A0A0N8PVC6-F1
#
_entry.id   AF-A0A0N8PVC6-F1
#
_cell.length_a   1.000
_cell.length_b   1.000
_cell.length_c   1.000
_cell.angle_alpha   90.00
_cell.angle_beta   90.00
_cell.angle_gamma   90.00
#
_symmetry.space_group_name_H-M   'P 1'
#
loop_
_entity.id
_entity.type
_entity.pdbx_description
1 polymer ?
#
loop_
_entity_poly.entity_id
_entity_poly.type
_entity_poly.pdbx_seq_one_letter_code
_entity_poly.pdbx_strand_id
1 'polypeptide(L)' 'MKKNRWHVYEWLKQSFMFSGQVPTIAQVRKKFAKSVDPEELVEGIIEFVLTVQLPIREYDHRREKTRSRRQGA' A
#
# COMPACT_ATOMS: atom_id res chain seq x y z
N MET A 1 -9.42 4.98 20.30
CA MET A 1 -8.72 5.59 19.14
C MET A 1 -9.56 5.37 17.90
N LYS A 2 -9.86 6.42 17.13
CA LYS A 2 -10.44 6.27 15.78
C LYS A 2 -9.41 5.58 14.89
N LYS A 3 -9.86 4.67 14.03
CA LYS A 3 -8.98 4.06 13.02
C LYS A 3 -8.86 5.02 11.83
N ASN A 4 -7.71 5.01 11.18
CA ASN A 4 -7.38 5.84 10.01
C ASN A 4 -7.07 4.95 8.80
N ARG A 5 -6.72 5.55 7.66
CA ARG A 5 -6.42 4.88 6.39
C ARG A 5 -5.37 3.77 6.50
N TRP A 6 -4.38 3.93 7.37
CA TRP A 6 -3.33 2.92 7.59
C TRP A 6 -3.88 1.61 8.15
N HIS A 7 -4.92 1.67 8.98
CA HIS A 7 -5.57 0.46 9.49
C HIS A 7 -6.34 -0.29 8.40
N VAL A 8 -6.89 0.44 7.43
CA VAL A 8 -7.57 -0.15 6.26
C VAL A 8 -6.54 -0.80 5.35
N TYR A 9 -5.45 -0.08 5.05
CA TYR A 9 -4.32 -0.58 4.26
C TYR A 9 -3.72 -1.87 4.86
N GLU A 10 -3.36 -1.87 6.15
CA GLU A 10 -2.75 -3.03 6.79
C GLU A 10 -3.70 -4.24 6.83
N TRP A 11 -5.00 -4.01 7.03
CA TRP A 11 -5.98 -5.09 6.98
C TRP A 11 -6.14 -5.69 5.58
N LEU A 12 -6.14 -4.86 4.53
CA LEU A 12 -6.16 -5.30 3.14
C LEU A 12 -4.90 -6.12 2.79
N LYS A 13 -3.74 -5.61 3.19
CA LYS A 13 -2.44 -6.29 3.04
C LYS A 13 -2.45 -7.65 3.73
N GLN A 14 -2.86 -7.74 4.99
CA GLN A 14 -2.93 -9.01 5.71
C GLN A 14 -3.91 -9.99 5.06
N SER A 15 -5.07 -9.49 4.62
CA SER A 15 -6.08 -10.32 3.93
C SER A 15 -5.54 -10.88 2.62
N PHE A 16 -4.83 -10.06 1.84
CA PHE A 16 -4.18 -10.47 0.61
C PHE A 16 -3.03 -11.46 0.85
N MET A 17 -2.17 -11.21 1.84
CA MET A 17 -1.08 -12.11 2.20
C MET A 17 -1.58 -13.49 2.66
N PHE A 18 -2.73 -13.54 3.36
CA PHE A 18 -3.30 -14.78 3.85
C PHE A 18 -4.08 -15.56 2.77
N SER A 19 -4.87 -14.87 1.95
CA SER A 19 -5.81 -15.51 1.01
C SER A 19 -5.40 -15.45 -0.46
N GLY A 20 -4.41 -14.62 -0.81
CA GLY A 20 -4.09 -14.26 -2.19
C GLY A 20 -5.14 -13.38 -2.87
N GLN A 21 -6.21 -12.99 -2.17
CA GLN A 21 -7.34 -12.25 -2.72
C GLN A 21 -7.45 -10.87 -2.08
N VAL A 22 -7.80 -9.87 -2.90
CA VAL A 22 -8.09 -8.51 -2.42
C VAL A 22 -9.55 -8.44 -1.98
N PRO A 23 -9.84 -8.11 -0.70
CA PRO A 23 -11.21 -7.92 -0.24
C PRO A 23 -11.96 -6.86 -1.03
N THR A 24 -13.24 -7.13 -1.30
CA THR A 24 -14.12 -6.19 -1.99
C THR A 24 -14.43 -4.96 -1.14
N ILE A 25 -14.79 -3.84 -1.78
CA ILE A 25 -15.22 -2.61 -1.09
C ILE A 25 -16.35 -2.89 -0.09
N ALA A 26 -17.29 -3.77 -0.42
CA ALA A 26 -18.38 -4.14 0.48
C ALA A 26 -17.87 -4.80 1.77
N GLN A 27 -16.87 -5.68 1.68
CA GLN A 27 -16.24 -6.31 2.83
C GLN A 27 -15.46 -5.30 3.68
N VAL A 28 -14.72 -4.39 3.03
CA VAL A 28 -13.99 -3.31 3.73
C VAL A 28 -14.97 -2.41 4.48
N ARG A 29 -16.04 -1.96 3.83
CA ARG A 29 -17.08 -1.14 4.48
C ARG A 29 -17.72 -1.88 5.64
N LYS A 30 -18.07 -3.16 5.49
CA LYS A 30 -18.61 -3.97 6.59
C LYS A 30 -17.65 -4.05 7.79
N LYS A 31 -16.34 -4.15 7.55
CA LYS A 31 -15.30 -4.23 8.59
C LYS A 31 -15.08 -2.90 9.31
N PHE A 32 -15.13 -1.78 8.59
CA PHE A 32 -14.69 -0.47 9.09
C PHE A 32 -15.80 0.58 9.28
N ALA A 33 -17.05 0.30 8.88
CA ALA A 33 -18.18 1.23 8.84
C ALA A 33 -18.38 2.10 10.11
N LYS A 34 -18.03 1.57 11.29
CA LYS A 34 -18.23 2.27 12.58
C LYS A 34 -16.94 2.84 13.18
N SER A 35 -15.81 2.68 12.50
CA SER A 35 -14.48 2.88 13.10
C SER A 35 -13.53 3.75 12.30
N VAL A 36 -13.82 3.99 11.02
CA VAL A 36 -13.01 4.80 10.09
C VAL A 36 -13.93 5.79 9.41
N ASP A 37 -13.49 7.04 9.30
CA ASP A 37 -14.23 8.06 8.56
C ASP A 37 -14.27 7.71 7.05
N PRO A 38 -15.35 8.02 6.30
CA PRO A 38 -15.51 7.52 4.93
C PRO A 38 -14.38 7.88 3.97
N GLU A 39 -13.78 9.06 4.13
CA GLU A 39 -12.66 9.54 3.33
C GLU A 39 -11.39 8.71 3.58
N GLU A 40 -11.01 8.54 4.85
CA GLU A 40 -9.90 7.68 5.27
C GLU A 40 -10.05 6.23 4.79
N LEU A 41 -11.30 5.74 4.73
CA LEU A 41 -11.61 4.42 4.21
C LEU A 41 -11.33 4.33 2.71
N VAL A 42 -11.71 5.34 1.94
CA VAL A 42 -11.45 5.42 0.49
C VAL A 42 -9.95 5.55 0.23
N GLU A 43 -9.25 6.43 0.95
CA GLU A 43 -7.80 6.61 0.80
C GLU A 43 -7.04 5.30 1.05
N GLY A 44 -7.34 4.59 2.13
CA GLY A 44 -6.67 3.32 2.45
C GLY A 44 -6.92 2.21 1.41
N ILE A 45 -8.10 2.20 0.78
CA ILE A 45 -8.39 1.29 -0.34
C ILE A 45 -7.56 1.67 -1.57
N ILE A 46 -7.55 2.96 -1.93
CA ILE A 46 -6.83 3.46 -3.12
C ILE A 46 -5.33 3.18 -2.98
N GLU A 47 -4.72 3.51 -1.84
CA GLU A 47 -3.30 3.27 -1.57
C GLU A 47 -2.93 1.78 -1.74
N PHE A 48 -3.77 0.89 -1.22
CA PHE A 48 -3.54 -0.54 -1.36
C PHE A 48 -3.67 -1.02 -2.81
N VAL A 49 -4.74 -0.62 -3.51
CA VAL A 49 -4.98 -1.02 -4.91
C VAL A 49 -3.85 -0.55 -5.81
N LEU A 50 -3.39 0.70 -5.64
CA LEU A 50 -2.22 1.22 -6.35
C LEU A 50 -0.98 0.37 -6.05
N THR A 51 -0.76 -0.02 -4.80
CA THR A 51 0.39 -0.84 -4.42
C THR A 51 0.38 -2.22 -5.08
N VAL A 52 -0.78 -2.88 -5.17
CA VAL A 52 -0.91 -4.20 -5.81
C VAL A 52 -0.83 -4.13 -7.34
N GLN A 53 -1.28 -3.02 -7.94
CA GLN A 53 -1.23 -2.83 -9.39
C GLN A 53 0.11 -2.33 -9.91
N LEU A 54 0.92 -1.69 -9.06
CA LEU A 54 2.26 -1.31 -9.45
C LEU A 54 3.10 -2.57 -9.65
N PRO A 55 3.63 -2.83 -10.87
CA PRO A 55 4.69 -3.80 -11.00
C PRO A 55 5.80 -3.27 -10.10
N ILE A 56 6.19 -4.03 -9.07
CA ILE A 56 7.41 -3.75 -8.33
C ILE A 56 8.53 -3.91 -9.36
N ARG A 57 8.85 -2.84 -10.09
CA ARG A 57 10.19 -2.66 -10.64
C ARG A 57 11.05 -2.75 -9.40
N GLU A 58 11.81 -3.83 -9.28
CA GLU A 58 12.87 -3.92 -8.29
C GLU A 58 13.55 -2.56 -8.25
N TYR A 59 13.45 -1.88 -7.12
CA TYR A 59 14.12 -0.61 -6.91
C TYR A 59 15.60 -0.95 -6.88
N ASP A 60 16.23 -0.95 -8.06
CA ASP A 60 17.60 -1.39 -8.26
C ASP A 60 18.52 -0.33 -7.65
N HIS A 61 18.75 -0.46 -6.33
CA HIS A 61 19.68 0.37 -5.56
C HIS A 61 21.12 0.39 -6.13
N ARG A 62 21.44 -0.41 -7.17
CA ARG A 62 22.77 -0.46 -7.78
C ARG A 62 23.14 0.76 -8.63
N ARG A 63 22.19 1.58 -9.10
CA ARG A 63 22.53 2.61 -10.11
C ARG A 63 23.05 3.95 -9.58
N GLU A 64 23.18 4.13 -8.27
CA GLU A 64 23.62 5.43 -7.72
C GLU A 64 25.12 5.49 -7.32
N LYS A 65 25.90 4.40 -7.46
CA LYS A 65 27.32 4.41 -7.06
C LYS A 65 28.36 4.51 -8.19
N THR A 66 27.96 4.50 -9.47
CA THR A 66 28.93 4.50 -10.58
C THR A 66 29.16 5.85 -11.26
N ARG A 67 28.44 6.92 -10.91
CA ARG A 67 28.69 8.26 -11.47
C ARG A 67 29.68 9.13 -10.69
N SER A 68 30.08 8.73 -9.48
CA SER A 68 30.98 9.54 -8.63
C SER A 68 32.47 9.17 -8.72
N ARG A 69 32.92 8.45 -9.77
CA ARG A 69 34.32 8.01 -9.89
C ARG A 69 34.99 8.30 -11.24
N ARG A 70 34.52 9.33 -11.95
CA ARG A 70 35.19 9.88 -13.14
C ARG A 70 35.24 11.41 -13.11
N GLN A 71 35.82 11.98 -12.06
CA GLN A 71 36.50 13.28 -12.10
C GLN A 71 37.70 13.18 -11.17
N GLY A 72 38.90 13.45 -11.70
CA GLY A 72 40.17 13.27 -11.01
C GLY A 72 41.16 12.49 -11.88
N ALA A 73 41.49 13.06 -13.03
CA ALA A 73 42.71 12.76 -13.77
C ALA A 73 43.88 13.49 -13.10
#